data_AF-A0AAU0KM14-F1
#
_entry.id   AF-A0AAU0KM14-F1
#
_cell.length_a   1.000
_cell.length_b   1.000
_cell.length_c   1.000
_cell.angle_alpha   90.00
_cell.angle_beta   90.00
_cell.angle_gamma   90.00
#
_symmetry.space_group_name_H-M   'P 1'
#
loop_
_entity.id
_entity.type
_entity.pdbx_description
1 polymer ?
#
loop_
_entity_poly.entity_id
_entity_poly.type
_entity_poly.pdbx_seq_one_letter_code
_entity_poly.pdbx_strand_id
1 'polypeptide(L)'
;MGALIFYTGIYFLGYYAAHLLNQATGRALVSNRRIAGLVLVLTVSVAHAYKIISTPPPHDHGDGANYALGLYVILPVIIISIAVFFFNRQDGQDDNDQS
;
A
#
# COMPACT_ATOMS: atom_id res chain seq x y z
N MET A 1 6.19 -4.05 14.80
CA MET A 1 7.11 -4.23 13.65
C MET A 1 6.55 -5.08 12.50
N GLY A 2 5.60 -6.00 12.70
CA GLY A 2 5.06 -6.86 11.62
C GLY A 2 4.14 -6.18 10.59
N ALA A 3 3.39 -5.15 10.96
CA ALA A 3 2.43 -4.51 10.04
C ALA A 3 3.10 -3.84 8.84
N LEU A 4 4.20 -3.12 9.04
CA LEU A 4 4.94 -2.50 7.95
C LEU A 4 5.45 -3.58 6.97
N ILE A 5 6.06 -4.65 7.48
CA ILE A 5 6.54 -5.78 6.65
C ILE A 5 5.38 -6.41 5.87
N PHE A 6 4.23 -6.61 6.52
CA PHE A 6 3.03 -7.14 5.87
C PHE A 6 2.58 -6.24 4.70
N TYR A 7 2.41 -4.94 4.92
CA TYR A 7 1.99 -4.03 3.86
C TYR A 7 3.05 -3.85 2.77
N THR A 8 4.34 -3.97 3.10
CA THR A 8 5.41 -4.04 2.09
C THR A 8 5.25 -5.28 1.21
N GLY A 9 4.96 -6.45 1.79
CA GLY A 9 4.65 -7.67 1.03
C GLY A 9 3.44 -7.49 0.10
N ILE A 10 2.37 -6.87 0.60
CA ILE A 10 1.19 -6.53 -0.22
C ILE A 10 1.55 -5.56 -1.34
N TYR A 11 2.38 -4.55 -1.08
CA TYR A 11 2.85 -3.62 -2.11
C TYR A 11 3.56 -4.36 -3.26
N PHE A 12 4.53 -5.20 -2.92
CA PHE A 12 5.26 -5.98 -3.93
C PHE A 12 4.35 -6.93 -4.68
N LEU A 13 3.39 -7.57 -4.00
CA LEU A 13 2.42 -8.43 -4.66
C LEU A 13 1.63 -7.67 -5.72
N GLY A 14 1.14 -6.45 -5.42
CA GLY A 14 0.41 -5.64 -6.39
C GLY A 14 1.30 -5.14 -7.54
N TYR A 15 2.53 -4.75 -7.22
CA TYR A 15 3.53 -4.34 -8.21
C TYR A 15 3.84 -5.47 -9.21
N TYR A 16 4.12 -6.68 -8.70
CA TYR A 16 4.41 -7.85 -9.53
C TYR A 16 3.18 -8.36 -10.27
N ALA A 17 2.00 -8.34 -9.65
CA ALA A 17 0.74 -8.69 -10.31
C ALA A 17 0.48 -7.79 -11.53
N ALA A 18 0.70 -6.48 -11.41
CA ALA A 18 0.61 -5.56 -12.54
C ALA A 18 1.64 -5.88 -13.64
N HIS A 19 2.86 -6.29 -13.26
CA HIS A 19 3.86 -6.72 -14.22
C HIS A 19 3.45 -7.98 -14.99
N LEU A 20 3.00 -9.02 -14.27
CA LEU A 20 2.53 -10.27 -14.86
C LEU A 20 1.29 -10.06 -15.73
N LEU A 21 0.36 -9.19 -15.31
CA LEU A 21 -0.83 -8.87 -16.08
C LEU A 21 -0.48 -8.21 -17.42
N ASN A 22 0.47 -7.27 -17.42
CA ASN A 22 0.94 -6.65 -18.65
C ASN A 22 1.60 -7.66 -19.60
N GLN A 23 2.37 -8.61 -19.06
CA GLN A 23 2.96 -9.70 -19.86
C GLN A 23 1.88 -10.61 -20.45
N ALA A 24 0.93 -11.06 -19.62
CA ALA A 24 -0.13 -11.98 -20.03
C ALA A 24 -1.08 -11.39 -21.08
N THR A 25 -1.32 -10.07 -21.02
CA THR A 25 -2.23 -9.38 -21.95
C THR A 25 -1.50 -8.92 -23.23
N GLY A 26 -0.18 -9.02 -23.29
CA GLY A 26 0.63 -8.55 -24.43
C GLY A 26 0.57 -7.03 -24.66
N ARG A 27 0.03 -6.27 -23.72
CA ARG A 27 -0.13 -4.80 -23.78
C ARG A 27 0.06 -4.18 -22.41
N ALA A 28 0.50 -2.92 -22.37
CA ALA A 28 0.67 -2.15 -21.14
C ALA A 28 -0.68 -1.71 -20.56
N LEU A 29 -1.41 -2.66 -19.95
CA LEU A 29 -2.70 -2.39 -19.31
C LEU A 29 -2.53 -1.49 -18.08
N VAL A 30 -1.46 -1.71 -17.32
CA VAL A 30 -1.09 -0.93 -16.14
C VAL A 30 0.25 -0.27 -16.40
N SER A 31 0.22 0.99 -16.84
CA SER A 31 1.45 1.74 -17.17
C SER A 31 2.30 2.02 -15.92
N ASN A 32 1.67 2.40 -14.80
CA ASN A 32 2.38 2.70 -13.57
C ASN A 32 2.24 1.57 -12.54
N ARG A 33 3.25 0.69 -12.52
CA ARG A 33 3.30 -0.48 -11.62
C ARG A 33 3.41 -0.09 -10.14
N ARG A 34 4.05 1.04 -9.84
CA ARG A 34 4.19 1.54 -8.45
C ARG A 34 2.83 1.94 -7.88
N ILE A 35 2.02 2.63 -8.69
CA ILE A 35 0.65 2.97 -8.32
C ILE A 35 -0.22 1.71 -8.15
N ALA A 36 -0.03 0.68 -8.98
CA ALA A 36 -0.77 -0.58 -8.84
C ALA A 36 -0.48 -1.27 -7.50
N GLY A 37 0.78 -1.31 -7.07
CA GLY A 37 1.17 -1.77 -5.74
C GLY A 37 0.49 -0.95 -4.63
N LEU A 38 0.48 0.38 -4.76
CA LEU A 38 -0.17 1.27 -3.79
C LEU A 38 -1.69 1.05 -3.71
N VAL A 39 -2.36 0.88 -4.84
CA VAL A 39 -3.81 0.59 -4.91
C VAL A 39 -4.14 -0.70 -4.15
N LEU A 40 -3.33 -1.75 -4.31
CA LEU A 40 -3.54 -3.00 -3.57
C LEU A 40 -3.34 -2.80 -2.06
N VAL A 41 -2.32 -2.05 -1.65
CA VAL A 41 -2.09 -1.70 -0.23
C VAL A 41 -3.30 -0.96 0.36
N LEU A 42 -3.84 0.04 -0.36
CA LEU A 42 -5.01 0.80 0.07
C LEU A 42 -6.26 -0.09 0.18
N THR A 43 -6.43 -1.03 -0.76
CA THR A 43 -7.57 -1.95 -0.73
C THR A 43 -7.51 -2.87 0.50
N VAL A 44 -6.34 -3.45 0.77
CA VAL A 44 -6.13 -4.32 1.94
C VAL A 44 -6.22 -3.54 3.25
N SER A 45 -5.74 -2.30 3.29
CA SER A 45 -5.79 -1.47 4.50
C SER A 45 -7.20 -1.09 4.89
N VAL A 46 -8.08 -0.81 3.93
CA VAL A 46 -9.51 -0.56 4.18
C VAL A 46 -10.17 -1.80 4.79
N ALA A 47 -9.92 -2.98 4.22
CA ALA A 47 -10.45 -4.23 4.77
C ALA A 47 -9.93 -4.51 6.20
N HIS A 48 -8.65 -4.22 6.45
CA HIS A 48 -8.04 -4.37 7.77
C HIS A 48 -8.62 -3.38 8.79
N ALA A 49 -8.77 -2.11 8.41
CA ALA A 49 -9.39 -1.09 9.26
C ALA A 49 -10.84 -1.45 9.60
N TYR A 50 -11.61 -1.90 8.60
CA TYR A 50 -12.98 -2.38 8.81
C TYR A 50 -13.04 -3.51 9.83
N LYS A 51 -12.11 -4.47 9.77
CA LYS A 51 -12.04 -5.58 10.73
C LYS A 51 -11.79 -5.09 12.17
N ILE A 52 -10.89 -4.12 12.34
CA ILE A 52 -10.57 -3.57 13.67
C ILE A 52 -11.79 -2.84 14.26
N ILE A 53 -12.52 -2.09 13.43
CA ILE A 53 -13.70 -1.33 13.86
C ILE A 53 -14.88 -2.26 14.16
N SER A 54 -15.11 -3.28 13.32
CA SER A 54 -16.26 -4.19 13.43
C SER A 54 -16.11 -5.27 14.50
N THR A 55 -14.87 -5.58 14.91
CA THR A 55 -14.59 -6.59 15.94
C THR A 55 -13.71 -5.98 17.04
N PRO A 56 -14.27 -5.10 17.89
CA PRO A 56 -13.52 -4.56 19.03
C PRO A 56 -13.11 -5.71 19.97
N PRO A 57 -11.87 -5.71 20.51
CA PRO A 57 -11.42 -6.75 21.42
C PRO A 57 -12.33 -6.85 22.66
N PRO A 58 -12.60 -8.05 23.19
CA PRO A 58 -13.53 -8.26 24.32
C PRO A 58 -13.07 -7.63 25.65
N HIS A 59 -11.84 -7.13 25.73
CA HIS A 59 -11.31 -6.42 26.89
C HIS A 59 -11.13 -4.95 26.52
N ASP A 60 -12.23 -4.22 26.71
CA ASP A 60 -12.44 -2.84 26.32
C ASP A 60 -11.72 -1.85 27.26
N HIS A 61 -10.72 -1.17 26.71
CA HIS A 61 -10.50 0.24 27.01
C HIS A 61 -10.59 0.93 25.65
N GLY A 62 -11.55 1.85 25.46
CA GLY A 62 -11.88 2.47 24.17
C GLY A 62 -10.71 3.11 23.39
N ASP A 63 -9.55 3.26 24.03
CA ASP A 63 -8.30 3.66 23.39
C ASP A 63 -7.68 2.56 22.49
N GLY A 64 -7.97 1.28 22.76
CA GLY A 64 -7.32 0.14 22.11
C GLY A 64 -7.62 0.02 20.61
N ALA A 65 -8.84 0.31 20.17
CA ALA A 65 -9.22 0.23 18.76
C ALA A 65 -8.57 1.35 17.93
N ASN A 66 -8.65 2.60 18.41
CA ASN A 66 -8.04 3.75 17.75
C ASN A 66 -6.51 3.67 17.74
N TYR A 67 -5.92 3.23 18.86
CA TYR A 67 -4.48 2.98 18.97
C TYR A 67 -4.03 1.90 17.98
N ALA A 68 -4.78 0.79 17.87
CA ALA A 68 -4.49 -0.27 16.93
C ALA A 68 -4.62 0.19 15.47
N LEU A 69 -5.67 0.95 15.13
CA LEU A 69 -5.83 1.55 13.79
C LEU A 69 -4.66 2.45 13.43
N GLY A 70 -4.25 3.31 14.37
CA GLY A 70 -3.13 4.24 14.19
C GLY A 70 -1.82 3.52 13.86
N LEU A 71 -1.41 2.60 14.73
CA LEU A 71 -0.09 1.96 14.63
C LEU A 71 -0.02 0.83 13.59
N TYR A 72 -1.10 0.07 13.41
CA TYR A 72 -1.08 -1.10 12.54
C TYR A 72 -1.65 -0.86 11.14
N VAL A 73 -2.38 0.23 10.91
CA VAL A 73 -2.95 0.54 9.59
C VAL A 73 -2.47 1.88 9.08
N ILE A 74 -2.76 2.97 9.80
CA ILE A 74 -2.52 4.33 9.31
C ILE A 74 -1.01 4.59 9.12
N LEU A 75 -0.21 4.35 10.15
CA LEU A 75 1.24 4.59 10.11
C LEU A 75 1.96 3.84 8.98
N PRO A 76 1.82 2.51 8.81
CA PRO A 76 2.52 1.81 7.73
C PRO A 76 2.02 2.21 6.34
N VAL A 77 0.72 2.48 6.17
CA VAL A 77 0.15 2.93 4.89
C VAL A 77 0.69 4.30 4.51
N ILE A 78 0.81 5.23 5.46
CA ILE A 78 1.42 6.55 5.21
C ILE A 78 2.88 6.39 4.78
N ILE A 79 3.68 5.59 5.49
CA ILE A 79 5.09 5.38 5.14
C ILE A 79 5.23 4.84 3.70
N ILE A 80 4.44 3.83 3.34
CA ILE A 80 4.45 3.26 1.99
C ILE A 80 3.99 4.29 0.95
N SER A 81 2.95 5.08 1.26
CA SER A 81 2.45 6.10 0.34
C SER A 81 3.49 7.17 0.06
N ILE A 82 4.20 7.65 1.09
CA ILE A 82 5.30 8.62 0.95
C ILE A 82 6.43 8.01 0.11
N ALA A 83 6.84 6.78 0.39
CA ALA A 83 7.89 6.10 -0.37
C ALA A 83 7.52 6.00 -1.85
N VAL A 84 6.30 5.54 -2.16
CA VAL A 84 5.81 5.42 -3.54
C VAL A 84 5.80 6.77 -4.25
N PHE A 85 5.26 7.82 -3.62
CA PHE A 85 5.24 9.15 -4.22
C PHE A 85 6.64 9.72 -4.45
N PHE A 86 7.54 9.56 -3.47
CA PHE A 86 8.92 10.02 -3.56
C PHE A 86 9.64 9.35 -4.74
N PHE A 87 9.60 8.03 -4.81
CA PHE A 87 10.23 7.29 -5.91
C PHE A 87 9.55 7.59 -7.24
N ASN A 88 8.22 7.66 -7.30
CA ASN A 88 7.50 7.97 -8.54
C ASN A 88 7.83 9.38 -9.09
N ARG A 89 8.17 10.32 -8.21
CA ARG A 89 8.62 11.66 -8.61
C ARG A 89 10.08 11.67 -9.11
N GLN A 90 10.96 10.88 -8.50
CA GLN A 90 12.36 10.76 -8.95
C GLN A 90 12.44 10.26 -10.40
N ASP A 91 11.71 9.19 -10.74
CA ASP A 91 11.71 8.65 -12.11
C ASP A 91 11.28 9.71 -13.15
N GLY A 92 10.30 10.55 -12.82
CA GLY A 92 9.82 11.60 -13.73
C GLY A 92 10.73 12.85 -13.81
N GLN A 93 11.68 12.99 -12.89
CA GLN A 93 12.68 14.06 -12.94
C GLN A 93 13.87 13.64 -13.81
N ASP A 94 14.30 12.38 -13.69
CA ASP A 94 15.36 11.80 -14.51
C ASP A 94 14.99 11.78 -16.02
N ASP A 95 13.71 11.59 -16.36
CA ASP A 95 13.21 11.62 -17.74
C ASP A 95 13.19 13.05 -18.35
N ASN A 96 13.03 14.10 -17.53
CA ASN A 96 12.94 15.50 -18.00
C ASN A 96 14.31 16.18 -18.11
N ASP A 97 15.31 15.74 -17.35
CA ASP A 97 16.67 16.30 -17.42
C ASP A 97 17.47 15.76 -18.63
N GLN A 98 16.90 14.82 -19.41
CA GLN A 98 17.51 14.22 -20.60
C GLN A 98 16.86 14.65 -21.94
N SER A 99 15.89 15.57 -21.93
CA SER A 99 15.19 16.10 -23.12
C SER A 99 15.59 17.52 -23.47
#